data_AF-A0A5K1AS91-F1
#
_entry.id   AF-A0A5K1AS91-F1
#
_cell.length_a   1.000
_cell.length_b   1.000
_cell.length_c   1.000
_cell.angle_alpha   90.00
_cell.angle_beta   90.00
_cell.angle_gamma   90.00
#
_symmetry.space_group_name_H-M   'P 1'
#
loop_
_entity.id
_entity.type
_entity.pdbx_description
1 polymer ?
#
loop_
_entity_poly.entity_id
_entity_poly.type
_entity_poly.pdbx_seq_one_letter_code
_entity_poly.pdbx_strand_id
1 'polypeptide(L)' 'MADLILVNSKFTAATFANTFKSLHTKGIRPAVLYPAVNVEQFSKPESY' A
#
# COMPACT_ATOMS: atom_id res chain seq x y z
N MET A 1 1.23 16.52 -8.47
CA MET A 1 0.15 15.52 -8.32
C MET A 1 0.81 14.18 -8.07
N ALA A 2 0.22 13.31 -7.26
CA ALA A 2 0.67 11.92 -7.20
C ALA A 2 -0.02 11.15 -8.33
N ASP A 3 0.75 10.41 -9.11
CA ASP A 3 0.22 9.57 -10.19
C ASP A 3 -0.43 8.28 -9.66
N LEU A 4 -0.05 7.87 -8.44
CA LEU A 4 -0.56 6.66 -7.79
C LEU A 4 -0.63 6.82 -6.27
N ILE A 5 -1.72 6.32 -5.68
CA ILE A 5 -1.84 6.16 -4.23
C ILE A 5 -1.74 4.67 -3.93
N LEU A 6 -0.79 4.30 -3.07
CA LEU A 6 -0.58 2.93 -2.60
C LEU A 6 -1.01 2.81 -1.15
N VAL A 7 -1.73 1.73 -0.84
CA VAL A 7 -2.11 1.39 0.53
C VAL A 7 -1.74 -0.05 0.85
N ASN A 8 -1.41 -0.31 2.11
CA ASN A 8 -0.90 -1.60 2.56
C ASN A 8 -1.97 -2.69 2.74
N SER A 9 -3.25 -2.37 2.54
CA SER A 9 -4.33 -3.33 2.74
C SER A 9 -5.63 -2.91 2.07
N LYS A 10 -6.52 -3.88 1.84
CA LYS A 10 -7.90 -3.62 1.43
C LYS A 10 -8.70 -2.83 2.47
N PHE A 11 -8.40 -3.01 3.75
CA PHE A 11 -9.01 -2.24 4.83
C PHE A 11 -8.69 -0.75 4.67
N THR A 12 -7.40 -0.42 4.50
CA THR A 12 -6.95 0.97 4.28
C THR A 12 -7.53 1.55 3.00
N ALA A 13 -7.69 0.76 1.94
CA ALA A 13 -8.37 1.19 0.72
C ALA A 13 -9.84 1.58 0.96
N ALA A 14 -10.56 0.79 1.76
CA ALA A 14 -11.94 1.10 2.16
C ALA A 14 -12.01 2.34 3.07
N THR A 15 -11.08 2.46 4.03
CA THR A 15 -10.97 3.67 4.87
C THR A 15 -10.70 4.90 4.01
N PHE A 16 -9.84 4.83 3.00
CA PHE A 16 -9.60 5.92 2.05
C PHE A 16 -10.89 6.37 1.36
N ALA A 17 -11.71 5.42 0.87
CA ALA A 17 -12.99 5.73 0.23
C ALA A 17 -13.96 6.45 1.18
N ASN A 18 -14.01 6.04 2.44
CA ASN A 18 -14.90 6.60 3.45
C ASN A 18 -14.44 7.99 3.94
N THR A 19 -13.13 8.21 4.03
CA THR A 19 -12.54 9.47 4.51
C THR A 19 -12.44 10.51 3.40
N PHE A 20 -11.85 10.17 2.25
CA PHE A 20 -11.59 11.10 1.16
C PHE A 20 -12.71 11.10 0.12
N LYS A 21 -13.93 11.39 0.56
CA LYS A 21 -15.15 11.30 -0.27
C LYS A 21 -15.04 12.09 -1.58
N SER A 22 -14.49 13.30 -1.56
CA SER A 22 -14.32 14.11 -2.79
C SER A 22 -13.38 13.47 -3.80
N LEU A 23 -12.29 12.83 -3.36
CA LEU A 23 -11.38 12.12 -4.25
C LEU A 23 -12.04 10.83 -4.75
N HIS A 24 -12.75 10.13 -3.86
CA HIS A 24 -13.47 8.92 -4.20
C HIS A 24 -14.60 9.17 -5.23
N THR A 25 -15.37 10.24 -5.11
CA THR A 25 -16.40 10.58 -6.10
C THR A 25 -15.81 10.98 -7.45
N LYS A 26 -14.59 11.49 -7.49
CA LYS A 26 -13.82 11.78 -8.71
C LYS A 26 -13.15 10.55 -9.35
N GLY A 27 -13.41 9.34 -8.83
CA GLY A 27 -12.86 8.11 -9.36
C GLY A 27 -11.41 7.81 -8.94
N ILE A 28 -10.79 8.64 -8.08
CA ILE A 28 -9.45 8.36 -7.56
C ILE A 28 -9.55 7.18 -6.59
N ARG A 29 -8.80 6.11 -6.87
CA ARG A 29 -8.79 4.86 -6.09
C ARG A 29 -7.35 4.48 -5.77
N PRO A 30 -7.03 4.14 -4.51
CA PRO A 30 -5.73 3.60 -4.18
C PRO A 30 -5.58 2.17 -4.69
N ALA A 31 -4.39 1.80 -5.14
CA ALA A 31 -4.02 0.42 -5.37
C ALA A 31 -3.49 -0.22 -4.07
N VAL A 32 -3.72 -1.51 -3.90
CA VAL A 32 -3.25 -2.25 -2.72
C VAL A 32 -1.89 -2.84 -3.02
N LEU A 33 -0.89 -2.48 -2.23
CA LEU A 33 0.45 -3.06 -2.24
C LEU A 33 0.85 -3.44 -0.82
N TYR A 34 0.95 -4.74 -0.57
CA TYR A 34 1.44 -5.24 0.70
C TYR A 34 2.96 -5.08 0.75
N PRO A 35 3.52 -4.36 1.74
CA PRO A 35 4.95 -4.29 1.89
C PRO A 35 5.50 -5.69 2.13
N ALA A 36 6.47 -6.10 1.31
CA ALA A 36 7.16 -7.37 1.44
C ALA A 36 8.58 -7.10 1.93
N VAL A 37 9.05 -7.96 2.85
CA VAL A 37 10.46 -7.99 3.22
C VAL A 37 11.25 -8.65 2.11
N ASN A 38 12.46 -8.15 1.82
CA ASN A 38 13.37 -8.84 0.92
C ASN A 38 13.86 -10.12 1.60
N VAL A 39 13.32 -11.29 1.23
CA VAL A 39 13.69 -12.57 1.87
C VAL A 39 15.13 -12.98 1.59
N GLU A 40 15.73 -12.49 0.50
CA GLU A 40 17.11 -12.81 0.14
C GLU A 40 18.11 -12.26 1.17
N GLN A 41 17.77 -11.18 1.87
CA GLN A 41 18.63 -10.59 2.90
C GLN A 41 18.86 -11.54 4.09
N PHE A 42 17.96 -12.49 4.31
CA PHE A 42 18.03 -13.46 5.40
C PHE A 42 18.59 -14.83 4.96
N SER A 43 18.96 -14.97 3.68
CA SER A 43 19.44 -16.24 3.13
C SER A 43 20.92 -16.53 3.43
N LYS A 44 21.68 -15.52 3.86
CA LYS A 44 23.06 -15.69 4.30
C LYS A 44 23.08 -16.08 5.77
N PRO A 45 23.73 -17.19 6.16
CA PRO A 45 23.97 -17.46 7.57
C PRO A 45 24.82 -16.31 8.14
N GLU A 46 24.35 -15.69 9.22
CA GLU A 46 25.17 -14.76 9.98
C GLU A 46 26.37 -15.55 10.51
N SER A 47 27.57 -15.17 10.06
CA SER A 47 28.81 -15.60 10.70
C SER A 47 28.94 -14.81 12.00
N TYR A 48 28.67 -15.50 13.12
CA TYR A 48 28.93 -15.03 14.48
C TYR A 48 30.42 -14.78 14.73
#